data_AF-A0A965PX60-F1
#
_entry.id   AF-A0A965PX60-F1
#
_cell.length_a   1.000
_cell.length_b   1.000
_cell.length_c   1.000
_cell.angle_alpha   90.00
_cell.angle_beta   90.00
_cell.angle_gamma   90.00
#
_symmetry.space_group_name_H-M   'P 1'
#
loop_
_entity.id
_entity.type
_entity.pdbx_description
1 polymer ?
#
loop_
_entity_poly.entity_id
_entity_poly.type
_entity_poly.pdbx_seq_one_letter_code
_entity_poly.pdbx_strand_id
1 'polypeptide(L)'
;LFPDWYITRHKGEAPTAAQDKVLQAAFDAIVAENLAWPSVFVHRDFMPRNLMYTPGQPPGVLDFQDAVYGPITYDIASLMRDAFISWDEDFCLDVTVRYWDRARKAGLPVGDDFGQFYRGVEWMGLQRHLKVAGIFARLTLRDGKPKYLADTPRFIGYIRATCARYVQLRPLLKLVEDLEGISPAINLAPPDLRRRD
;
A
#
# COMPACT_ATOMS: atom_id res chain seq x y z
N LEU A 1 1.72 -14.57 5.42
CA LEU A 1 0.89 -13.60 6.18
C LEU A 1 -0.45 -13.35 5.50
N PHE A 2 -0.48 -12.72 4.33
CA PHE A 2 -1.74 -12.47 3.62
C PHE A 2 -2.47 -13.78 3.23
N PRO A 3 -1.84 -14.77 2.56
CA PRO A 3 -2.54 -16.01 2.22
C PRO A 3 -2.96 -16.82 3.45
N ASP A 4 -2.06 -16.94 4.43
CA ASP A 4 -2.29 -17.78 5.61
C ASP A 4 -3.35 -17.17 6.54
N TRP A 5 -3.20 -15.89 6.90
CA TRP A 5 -4.03 -15.29 7.95
C TRP A 5 -5.23 -14.54 7.39
N TYR A 6 -5.04 -13.76 6.33
CA TYR A 6 -6.14 -12.99 5.76
C TYR A 6 -7.06 -13.91 4.94
N ILE A 7 -6.52 -14.62 3.94
CA ILE A 7 -7.35 -15.47 3.07
C ILE A 7 -7.83 -16.71 3.83
N THR A 8 -6.91 -17.59 4.24
CA THR A 8 -7.29 -18.90 4.79
C THR A 8 -8.03 -18.80 6.13
N ARG A 9 -7.53 -18.00 7.08
CA ARG A 9 -8.10 -17.95 8.44
C ARG A 9 -9.22 -16.93 8.59
N HIS A 10 -9.12 -15.76 7.97
CA HIS A 10 -10.14 -14.71 8.12
C HIS A 10 -11.26 -14.81 7.09
N LYS A 11 -10.96 -15.03 5.80
CA LYS A 11 -12.00 -15.29 4.79
C LYS A 11 -12.55 -16.71 4.84
N GLY A 12 -11.82 -17.63 5.46
CA GLY A 12 -12.28 -19.01 5.68
C GLY A 12 -12.15 -19.90 4.45
N GLU A 13 -11.39 -19.47 3.44
CA GLU A 13 -11.22 -20.17 2.17
C GLU A 13 -9.74 -20.46 1.94
N ALA A 14 -9.37 -21.71 1.71
CA ALA A 14 -8.03 -22.04 1.25
C ALA A 14 -7.88 -21.61 -0.22
N PRO A 15 -6.82 -20.86 -0.60
CA PRO A 15 -6.59 -20.55 -1.99
C PRO A 15 -6.52 -21.83 -2.85
N THR A 16 -7.15 -21.79 -4.01
CA THR A 16 -6.96 -22.81 -5.04
C THR A 16 -5.55 -22.71 -5.63
N ALA A 17 -5.06 -23.77 -6.27
CA ALA A 17 -3.77 -23.75 -6.95
C ALA A 17 -3.64 -22.64 -8.02
N ALA A 18 -4.76 -22.22 -8.62
CA ALA A 18 -4.77 -21.09 -9.56
C ALA A 18 -4.59 -19.75 -8.82
N GLN A 19 -5.25 -19.56 -7.68
CA GLN A 19 -5.12 -18.36 -6.84
C GLN A 19 -3.72 -18.27 -6.23
N ASP A 20 -3.12 -19.39 -5.81
CA ASP A 20 -1.73 -19.43 -5.33
C ASP A 20 -0.74 -18.95 -6.39
N LYS A 21 -0.92 -19.38 -7.64
CA LYS A 21 -0.08 -18.89 -8.76
C LYS A 21 -0.22 -17.39 -8.97
N VAL A 22 -1.44 -16.86 -8.86
CA VAL A 22 -1.71 -15.42 -8.95
C VAL A 22 -1.02 -14.66 -7.81
N LEU A 23 -1.14 -15.15 -6.57
CA LEU A 23 -0.51 -14.55 -5.39
C LEU A 23 1.01 -14.56 -5.52
N GLN A 24 1.60 -15.70 -5.90
CA GLN A 24 3.05 -15.83 -6.05
C GLN A 24 3.58 -14.90 -7.13
N ALA A 25 2.95 -14.87 -8.32
CA ALA A 25 3.37 -13.98 -9.40
C ALA A 25 3.28 -12.49 -8.99
N ALA A 26 2.23 -12.11 -8.26
CA ALA A 26 2.09 -10.75 -7.77
C ALA A 26 3.16 -10.44 -6.70
N PHE A 27 3.42 -11.34 -5.77
CA PHE A 27 4.45 -11.15 -4.74
C PHE A 27 5.85 -11.04 -5.35
N ASP A 28 6.18 -11.88 -6.33
CA ASP A 28 7.46 -11.82 -7.04
C ASP A 28 7.63 -10.48 -7.74
N ALA A 29 6.60 -10.00 -8.45
CA ALA A 29 6.62 -8.70 -9.09
C ALA A 29 6.77 -7.56 -8.06
N ILE A 30 6.02 -7.61 -6.96
CA ILE A 30 6.06 -6.61 -5.89
C ILE A 30 7.45 -6.54 -5.24
N VAL A 31 8.04 -7.70 -4.96
CA VAL A 31 9.38 -7.80 -4.39
C VAL A 31 10.42 -7.27 -5.39
N ALA A 32 10.33 -7.65 -6.66
CA ALA A 32 11.25 -7.20 -7.70
C ALA A 32 11.23 -5.67 -7.88
N GLU A 33 10.03 -5.07 -7.98
CA GLU A 33 9.90 -3.60 -8.10
C GLU A 33 10.45 -2.90 -6.84
N ASN A 34 10.10 -3.37 -5.65
CA ASN A 34 10.55 -2.73 -4.41
C ASN A 34 12.07 -2.84 -4.21
N LEU A 35 12.67 -3.97 -4.56
CA LEU A 35 14.12 -4.18 -4.44
C LEU A 35 14.94 -3.52 -5.56
N ALA A 36 14.29 -3.07 -6.65
CA ALA A 36 14.96 -2.29 -7.70
C ALA A 36 15.30 -0.87 -7.24
N TRP A 37 14.64 -0.36 -6.18
CA TRP A 37 14.93 0.95 -5.63
C TRP A 37 16.16 0.91 -4.70
N PRO A 38 17.06 1.92 -4.80
CA PRO A 38 18.27 1.98 -3.98
C PRO A 38 17.98 1.89 -2.48
N SER A 39 18.84 1.15 -1.78
CA SER A 39 18.72 0.94 -0.34
C SER A 39 19.31 2.11 0.44
N VAL A 40 18.55 2.63 1.40
CA VAL A 40 18.94 3.68 2.35
C VAL A 40 18.54 3.27 3.76
N PHE A 41 18.94 4.05 4.76
CA PHE A 41 18.37 3.91 6.11
C PHE A 41 16.87 4.18 6.08
N VAL A 42 16.08 3.22 6.55
CA VAL A 42 14.62 3.32 6.66
C VAL A 42 14.18 3.07 8.10
N HIS A 43 13.33 3.94 8.61
CA HIS A 43 12.75 3.84 9.95
C HIS A 43 11.77 2.67 10.07
N ARG A 44 11.15 2.28 8.96
CA ARG A 44 10.11 1.24 8.82
C ARG A 44 8.73 1.57 9.39
N ASP A 45 8.70 2.36 10.46
CA ASP A 45 7.49 2.85 11.11
C ASP A 45 7.44 4.40 11.09
N PHE A 46 7.84 5.00 9.97
CA PHE A 46 7.73 6.44 9.73
C PHE A 46 6.29 6.83 9.40
N MET A 47 5.47 7.00 10.44
CA MET A 47 4.03 7.25 10.36
C MET A 47 3.60 8.31 11.37
N PRO A 48 2.45 9.01 11.19
CA PRO A 48 2.08 10.16 12.01
C PRO A 48 2.12 9.91 13.52
N ARG A 49 1.77 8.69 13.96
CA ARG A 49 1.77 8.31 15.38
C ARG A 49 3.16 8.31 16.04
N ASN A 50 4.22 8.18 15.23
CA ASN A 50 5.61 8.18 15.67
C ASN A 50 6.28 9.55 15.45
N LEU A 51 5.52 10.58 15.06
CA LEU A 51 6.00 11.95 14.85
C LEU A 51 5.45 12.87 15.94
N MET A 52 6.37 13.46 16.72
CA MET A 52 6.05 14.38 17.82
C MET A 52 6.15 15.82 17.33
N TYR A 53 5.01 16.49 17.21
CA TYR A 53 4.97 17.91 16.85
C TYR A 53 5.35 18.80 18.03
N THR A 54 6.33 19.69 17.81
CA THR A 54 6.67 20.77 18.73
C THR A 54 6.67 22.08 17.94
N PRO A 55 5.88 23.10 18.33
CA PRO A 55 5.82 24.36 17.61
C PRO A 55 7.21 24.98 17.40
N GLY A 56 7.52 25.37 16.16
CA GLY A 56 8.79 26.01 15.81
C GLY A 56 10.01 25.06 15.76
N GLN A 57 9.81 23.74 15.88
CA GLN A 57 10.86 22.73 15.78
C GLN A 57 10.54 21.70 14.70
N PRO A 58 11.55 21.05 14.09
CA PRO A 58 11.32 19.82 13.34
C PRO A 58 10.62 18.77 14.22
N PRO A 59 9.76 17.92 13.64
CA PRO A 59 9.10 16.88 14.41
C PRO A 59 10.13 15.90 15.00
N GLY A 60 9.94 15.55 16.27
CA GLY A 60 10.68 14.46 16.90
C GLY A 60 10.21 13.13 16.31
N VAL A 61 11.13 12.17 16.17
CA VAL A 61 10.85 10.85 15.60
C VAL A 61 11.09 9.78 16.66
N LEU A 62 10.07 8.96 16.91
CA LEU A 62 10.10 7.88 17.91
C LEU A 62 10.13 6.51 17.25
N ASP A 63 10.50 5.47 18.00
CA ASP A 63 10.35 4.05 17.58
C ASP A 63 11.33 3.60 16.47
N PHE A 64 12.54 4.17 16.44
CA PHE A 64 13.55 3.93 15.41
C PHE A 64 14.42 2.67 15.64
N GLN A 65 14.19 1.90 16.71
CA GLN A 65 15.02 0.75 17.06
C GLN A 65 14.94 -0.41 16.04
N ASP A 66 13.86 -0.48 15.27
CA ASP A 66 13.66 -1.50 14.23
C ASP A 66 14.11 -1.04 12.84
N ALA A 67 14.80 0.10 12.75
CA ALA A 67 15.31 0.65 11.50
C ALA A 67 16.33 -0.28 10.83
N VAL A 68 16.30 -0.29 9.50
CA VAL A 68 17.16 -1.16 8.67
C VAL A 68 17.61 -0.43 7.42
N TYR A 69 18.43 -1.09 6.59
CA TYR A 69 18.60 -0.69 5.21
C TYR A 69 17.50 -1.30 4.34
N GLY A 70 16.79 -0.45 3.61
CA GLY A 70 15.72 -0.86 2.71
C GLY A 70 15.46 0.17 1.62
N PRO A 71 14.49 -0.09 0.71
CA PRO A 71 14.24 0.78 -0.43
C PRO A 71 13.89 2.21 -0.01
N ILE A 72 14.44 3.21 -0.70
CA ILE A 72 14.19 4.64 -0.42
C ILE A 72 12.70 5.04 -0.43
N THR A 73 11.86 4.26 -1.09
CA THR A 73 10.41 4.47 -1.15
C THR A 73 9.67 4.06 0.13
N TYR A 74 10.33 3.36 1.07
CA TYR A 74 9.67 2.72 2.22
C TYR A 74 9.03 3.71 3.19
N ASP A 75 9.78 4.70 3.68
CA ASP A 75 9.28 5.60 4.73
C ASP A 75 8.26 6.62 4.21
N ILE A 76 8.38 7.06 2.96
CA ILE A 76 7.34 7.91 2.35
C ILE A 76 6.06 7.11 2.08
N ALA A 77 6.18 5.83 1.71
CA ALA A 77 5.02 4.94 1.59
C ALA A 77 4.36 4.69 2.96
N SER A 78 5.13 4.51 4.03
CA SER A 78 4.57 4.35 5.38
C SER A 78 3.86 5.61 5.89
N LEU A 79 4.38 6.79 5.55
CA LEU A 79 3.80 8.07 5.97
C LEU A 79 2.50 8.38 5.24
N MET A 80 2.50 8.23 3.90
CA MET A 80 1.37 8.64 3.06
C MET A 80 0.30 7.56 2.93
N ARG A 81 0.64 6.29 3.19
CA ARG A 81 -0.30 5.16 3.09
C ARG A 81 -0.40 4.41 4.41
N ASP A 82 -0.61 5.19 5.46
CA ASP A 82 -0.70 4.71 6.84
C ASP A 82 -1.87 3.74 7.05
N ALA A 83 -1.74 2.94 8.09
CA ALA A 83 -2.72 1.96 8.52
C ALA A 83 -3.91 2.55 9.27
N PHE A 84 -3.75 3.71 9.94
CA PHE A 84 -4.77 4.27 10.83
C PHE A 84 -5.43 5.53 10.28
N ILE A 85 -4.77 6.20 9.33
CA ILE A 85 -5.26 7.44 8.71
C ILE A 85 -5.22 7.29 7.18
N SER A 86 -6.24 7.86 6.52
CA SER A 86 -6.26 8.01 5.08
C SER A 86 -6.23 9.48 4.70
N TRP A 87 -5.49 9.77 3.64
CA TRP A 87 -5.40 11.09 3.05
C TRP A 87 -6.01 11.06 1.66
N ASP A 88 -6.46 12.22 1.17
CA ASP A 88 -6.87 12.37 -0.21
C ASP A 88 -5.68 12.16 -1.16
N GLU A 89 -5.97 11.71 -2.38
CA GLU A 89 -4.93 11.39 -3.37
C GLU A 89 -4.08 12.61 -3.73
N ASP A 90 -4.71 13.78 -3.90
CA ASP A 90 -4.02 15.03 -4.21
C ASP A 90 -3.03 15.42 -3.11
N PHE A 91 -3.37 15.19 -1.84
CA PHE A 91 -2.47 15.42 -0.71
C PHE A 91 -1.30 14.43 -0.72
N CYS A 92 -1.57 13.15 -1.01
CA CYS A 92 -0.51 12.15 -1.15
C CYS A 92 0.47 12.52 -2.26
N LEU A 93 -0.04 12.95 -3.41
CA LEU A 93 0.76 13.38 -4.55
C LEU A 93 1.58 14.62 -4.20
N ASP A 94 0.97 15.68 -3.67
CA ASP A 94 1.68 16.92 -3.31
C ASP A 94 2.82 16.66 -2.32
N VAL A 95 2.57 15.90 -1.23
CA VAL A 95 3.62 15.58 -0.26
C VAL A 95 4.72 14.73 -0.88
N THR A 96 4.37 13.75 -1.72
CA THR A 96 5.36 12.87 -2.37
C THR A 96 6.21 13.62 -3.38
N VAL A 97 5.64 14.57 -4.14
CA VAL A 97 6.39 15.48 -5.03
C VAL A 97 7.37 16.33 -4.23
N ARG A 98 6.92 16.94 -3.12
CA ARG A 98 7.79 17.76 -2.26
C ARG A 98 8.91 16.95 -1.64
N TYR A 99 8.63 15.73 -1.20
CA TYR A 99 9.63 14.78 -0.73
C TYR A 99 10.66 14.50 -1.84
N TRP A 100 10.19 14.12 -3.03
CA TRP A 100 11.05 13.75 -4.16
C TRP A 100 11.97 14.90 -4.58
N ASP A 101 11.45 16.11 -4.74
CA ASP A 101 12.27 17.26 -5.13
C ASP A 101 13.32 17.61 -4.07
N ARG A 102 12.96 17.56 -2.79
CA ARG A 102 13.92 17.80 -1.68
C ARG A 102 14.97 16.69 -1.60
N ALA A 103 14.57 15.44 -1.74
CA ALA A 103 15.47 14.28 -1.73
C ALA A 103 16.47 14.34 -2.89
N ARG A 104 16.00 14.68 -4.09
CA ARG A 104 16.84 14.89 -5.27
C ARG A 104 17.85 16.02 -5.07
N LYS A 105 17.42 17.16 -4.53
CA LYS A 105 18.31 18.29 -4.19
C LYS A 105 19.33 17.94 -3.11
N ALA A 106 19.01 17.00 -2.23
CA ALA A 106 19.92 16.47 -1.21
C ALA A 106 20.85 15.35 -1.72
N GLY A 107 20.77 14.98 -3.02
CA GLY A 107 21.59 13.91 -3.61
C GLY A 107 21.14 12.50 -3.22
N LEU A 108 19.91 12.33 -2.71
CA LEU A 108 19.36 11.01 -2.42
C LEU A 108 18.97 10.29 -3.73
N PRO A 109 19.09 8.96 -3.78
CA PRO A 109 18.91 8.18 -4.99
C PRO A 109 17.43 7.92 -5.33
N VAL A 110 16.67 8.99 -5.59
CA VAL A 110 15.23 8.97 -5.91
C VAL A 110 14.94 8.93 -7.42
N GLY A 111 15.98 8.84 -8.26
CA GLY A 111 15.88 8.89 -9.71
C GLY A 111 15.49 10.28 -10.26
N ASP A 112 15.46 10.38 -11.58
CA ASP A 112 15.20 11.65 -12.30
C ASP A 112 13.75 11.78 -12.80
N ASP A 113 12.96 10.71 -12.71
CA ASP A 113 11.55 10.68 -13.13
C ASP A 113 10.64 10.49 -11.90
N PHE A 114 9.82 11.52 -11.63
CA PHE A 114 8.88 11.48 -10.52
C PHE A 114 7.81 10.39 -10.68
N GLY A 115 7.35 10.12 -11.90
CA GLY A 115 6.35 9.09 -12.15
C GLY A 115 6.86 7.68 -11.81
N GLN A 116 8.12 7.39 -12.15
CA GLN A 116 8.78 6.15 -11.74
C GLN A 116 8.94 6.09 -10.22
N PHE A 117 9.41 7.17 -9.59
CA PHE A 117 9.53 7.23 -8.13
C PHE A 117 8.18 7.00 -7.44
N TYR A 118 7.13 7.68 -7.90
CA TYR A 118 5.79 7.54 -7.36
C TYR A 118 5.25 6.12 -7.54
N ARG A 119 5.49 5.48 -8.71
CA ARG A 119 5.20 4.06 -8.91
C ARG A 119 5.89 3.19 -7.85
N GLY A 120 7.16 3.42 -7.58
CA GLY A 120 7.90 2.73 -6.52
C GLY A 120 7.26 2.91 -5.13
N VAL A 121 6.77 4.12 -4.82
CA VAL A 121 6.02 4.40 -3.58
C VAL A 121 4.69 3.63 -3.53
N GLU A 122 3.95 3.56 -4.64
CA GLU A 122 2.70 2.80 -4.69
C GLU A 122 2.90 1.30 -4.48
N TRP A 123 3.90 0.73 -5.14
CA TRP A 123 4.23 -0.70 -5.06
C TRP A 123 4.77 -1.08 -3.68
N MET A 124 5.51 -0.18 -3.03
CA MET A 124 5.91 -0.34 -1.64
C MET A 124 4.71 -0.29 -0.70
N GLY A 125 3.78 0.65 -0.93
CA GLY A 125 2.51 0.71 -0.21
C GLY A 125 1.71 -0.60 -0.32
N LEU A 126 1.59 -1.16 -1.53
CA LEU A 126 0.90 -2.42 -1.77
C LEU A 126 1.50 -3.58 -0.98
N GLN A 127 2.82 -3.73 -1.00
CA GLN A 127 3.53 -4.74 -0.19
C GLN A 127 3.17 -4.61 1.29
N ARG A 128 3.22 -3.38 1.80
CA ARG A 128 2.93 -3.08 3.21
C ARG A 128 1.48 -3.40 3.55
N HIS A 129 0.52 -3.02 2.72
CA HIS A 129 -0.90 -3.26 2.99
C HIS A 129 -1.27 -4.74 2.97
N LEU A 130 -0.73 -5.53 2.04
CA LEU A 130 -0.89 -6.98 2.04
C LEU A 130 -0.35 -7.60 3.33
N LYS A 131 0.83 -7.16 3.77
CA LYS A 131 1.44 -7.60 5.03
C LYS A 131 0.58 -7.22 6.24
N VAL A 132 0.09 -5.98 6.30
CA VAL A 132 -0.74 -5.46 7.40
C VAL A 132 -2.08 -6.19 7.47
N ALA A 133 -2.75 -6.45 6.34
CA ALA A 133 -3.99 -7.22 6.31
C ALA A 133 -3.80 -8.62 6.94
N GLY A 134 -2.69 -9.30 6.62
CA GLY A 134 -2.34 -10.57 7.26
C GLY A 134 -2.02 -10.44 8.75
N ILE A 135 -1.32 -9.39 9.17
CA ILE A 135 -1.01 -9.13 10.60
C ILE A 135 -2.30 -8.86 11.39
N PHE A 136 -3.21 -8.07 10.84
CA PHE A 136 -4.46 -7.69 11.52
C PHE A 136 -5.38 -8.90 11.68
N ALA A 137 -5.53 -9.71 10.63
CA ALA A 137 -6.22 -10.99 10.72
C ALA A 137 -5.61 -11.90 11.82
N ARG A 138 -4.27 -11.99 11.89
CA ARG A 138 -3.59 -12.75 12.94
C ARG A 138 -3.86 -12.18 14.34
N LEU A 139 -3.71 -10.87 14.54
CA LEU A 139 -3.93 -10.21 15.83
C LEU A 139 -5.37 -10.41 16.32
N THR A 140 -6.35 -10.38 15.41
CA THR A 140 -7.75 -10.62 15.80
C THR A 140 -8.01 -12.09 16.11
N LEU A 141 -7.65 -13.01 15.21
CA LEU A 141 -8.03 -14.42 15.34
C LEU A 141 -7.21 -15.19 16.38
N ARG A 142 -5.91 -14.88 16.51
CA ARG A 142 -5.01 -15.57 17.45
C ARG A 142 -4.92 -14.85 18.79
N ASP A 143 -4.83 -13.52 18.76
CA ASP A 143 -4.51 -12.72 19.96
C ASP A 143 -5.73 -12.02 20.57
N GLY A 144 -6.94 -12.28 20.06
CA GLY A 144 -8.20 -11.78 20.62
C GLY A 144 -8.35 -10.26 20.54
N LYS A 145 -7.75 -9.59 19.54
CA LYS A 145 -7.80 -8.13 19.37
C LYS A 145 -8.74 -7.75 18.21
N PRO A 146 -10.07 -7.67 18.42
CA PRO A 146 -11.05 -7.51 17.33
C PRO A 146 -10.96 -6.16 16.60
N LYS A 147 -10.47 -5.11 17.28
CA LYS A 147 -10.36 -3.76 16.70
C LYS A 147 -9.52 -3.68 15.42
N TYR A 148 -8.60 -4.61 15.19
CA TYR A 148 -7.71 -4.55 14.02
C TYR A 148 -8.43 -4.94 12.71
N LEU A 149 -9.34 -5.90 12.74
CA LEU A 149 -10.13 -6.22 11.55
C LEU A 149 -11.17 -5.14 11.20
N ALA A 150 -11.52 -4.23 12.14
CA ALA A 150 -12.42 -3.12 11.86
C ALA A 150 -11.85 -2.15 10.80
N ASP A 151 -10.53 -2.04 10.69
CA ASP A 151 -9.84 -1.19 9.69
C ASP A 151 -9.62 -1.90 8.33
N THR A 152 -10.00 -3.18 8.20
CA THR A 152 -9.82 -3.98 6.96
C THR A 152 -10.30 -3.28 5.69
N PRO A 153 -11.49 -2.64 5.65
CA PRO A 153 -11.98 -1.98 4.44
C PRO A 153 -11.03 -0.92 3.88
N ARG A 154 -10.28 -0.22 4.75
CA ARG A 154 -9.29 0.78 4.35
C ARG A 154 -8.15 0.14 3.54
N PHE A 155 -7.57 -0.94 4.05
CA PHE A 155 -6.45 -1.63 3.40
C PHE A 155 -6.86 -2.28 2.09
N ILE A 156 -8.05 -2.89 2.07
CA ILE A 156 -8.61 -3.44 0.83
C ILE A 156 -8.81 -2.32 -0.20
N GLY A 157 -9.29 -1.15 0.22
CA GLY A 157 -9.38 0.04 -0.62
C GLY A 157 -8.03 0.42 -1.25
N TYR A 158 -6.96 0.50 -0.45
CA TYR A 158 -5.62 0.80 -0.97
C TYR A 158 -5.06 -0.28 -1.90
N ILE A 159 -5.20 -1.56 -1.52
CA ILE A 159 -4.76 -2.71 -2.34
C ILE A 159 -5.45 -2.65 -3.71
N ARG A 160 -6.77 -2.47 -3.72
CA ARG A 160 -7.56 -2.38 -4.95
C ARG A 160 -7.16 -1.17 -5.79
N ALA A 161 -7.04 0.01 -5.18
CA ALA A 161 -6.66 1.24 -5.88
C ALA A 161 -5.33 1.09 -6.62
N THR A 162 -4.30 0.54 -5.96
CA THR A 162 -3.00 0.31 -6.62
C THR A 162 -3.07 -0.81 -7.65
N CYS A 163 -3.74 -1.94 -7.37
CA CYS A 163 -3.85 -3.02 -8.35
C CYS A 163 -4.62 -2.60 -9.61
N ALA A 164 -5.57 -1.66 -9.51
CA ALA A 164 -6.31 -1.12 -10.64
C ALA A 164 -5.48 -0.24 -11.57
N ARG A 165 -4.46 0.47 -11.04
CA ARG A 165 -3.59 1.34 -11.83
C ARG A 165 -2.60 0.57 -12.70
N TYR A 166 -2.15 -0.61 -12.27
CA TYR A 166 -1.08 -1.35 -12.93
C TYR A 166 -1.60 -2.64 -13.58
N VAL A 167 -1.49 -2.73 -14.91
CA VAL A 167 -1.93 -3.90 -15.71
C VAL A 167 -1.40 -5.23 -15.15
N GLN A 168 -0.14 -5.24 -14.69
CA GLN A 168 0.54 -6.41 -14.13
C GLN A 168 -0.15 -6.93 -12.85
N LEU A 169 -0.90 -6.08 -12.14
CA LEU A 169 -1.57 -6.40 -10.89
C LEU A 169 -3.07 -6.72 -11.07
N ARG A 170 -3.61 -6.68 -12.30
CA ARG A 170 -5.03 -7.01 -12.56
C ARG A 170 -5.45 -8.40 -12.07
N PRO A 171 -4.64 -9.47 -12.19
CA PRO A 171 -4.99 -10.76 -11.62
C PRO A 171 -5.15 -10.71 -10.09
N LEU A 172 -4.26 -9.96 -9.40
CA LEU A 172 -4.36 -9.76 -7.96
C LEU A 172 -5.60 -8.92 -7.60
N LEU A 173 -5.92 -7.88 -8.38
CA LEU A 173 -7.15 -7.09 -8.20
C LEU A 173 -8.37 -7.99 -8.23
N LYS A 174 -8.50 -8.82 -9.26
CA LYS A 174 -9.64 -9.73 -9.43
C LYS A 174 -9.75 -10.70 -8.26
N LEU A 175 -8.62 -11.28 -7.83
CA LEU A 175 -8.59 -12.16 -6.66
C LEU A 175 -9.07 -11.45 -5.39
N VAL A 176 -8.61 -10.23 -5.12
CA VAL A 176 -9.02 -9.45 -3.96
C VAL A 176 -10.51 -9.09 -4.03
N GLU A 177 -11.01 -8.72 -5.20
CA GLU A 177 -12.43 -8.43 -5.40
C GLU A 177 -13.32 -9.66 -5.16
N ASP A 178 -12.91 -10.83 -5.65
CA ASP A 178 -13.64 -12.08 -5.43
C ASP A 178 -13.66 -12.46 -3.95
N LEU A 179 -12.52 -12.36 -3.25
CA LEU A 179 -12.43 -12.59 -1.81
C LEU A 179 -13.33 -11.64 -1.01
N GLU A 180 -13.43 -10.39 -1.45
CA GLU A 180 -14.22 -9.36 -0.77
C GLU A 180 -15.68 -9.31 -1.22
N GLY A 181 -16.10 -10.16 -2.16
CA GLY A 181 -17.46 -10.16 -2.71
C GLY A 181 -17.81 -8.88 -3.46
N ILE A 182 -16.80 -8.16 -3.97
CA ILE A 182 -16.96 -6.88 -4.66
C ILE A 182 -17.16 -7.16 -6.14
N SER A 183 -18.36 -6.92 -6.66
CA SER A 183 -18.58 -6.93 -8.11
C SER A 183 -18.02 -5.64 -8.73
N PRO A 184 -17.36 -5.70 -9.90
CA PRO A 184 -16.97 -4.49 -10.61
C PRO A 184 -18.24 -3.66 -10.87
N ALA A 185 -18.20 -2.37 -10.53
CA ALA A 185 -19.25 -1.47 -10.99
C ALA A 185 -19.26 -1.55 -12.53
N ILE A 186 -20.34 -2.09 -13.10
CA ILE A 186 -20.58 -1.98 -14.53
C ILE A 186 -20.68 -0.48 -14.79
N ASN A 187 -19.63 0.10 -15.38
CA ASN A 187 -19.72 1.43 -15.98
C ASN A 187 -20.74 1.32 -17.12
N LEU A 188 -22.01 1.57 -16.79
CA LEU A 188 -23.00 1.92 -17.80
C LEU A 188 -22.43 3.14 -18.52
N ALA A 189 -22.23 2.99 -19.83
CA ALA A 189 -21.73 4.04 -20.70
C ALA A 189 -22.48 5.37 -20.43
N PRO A 190 -21.81 6.53 -20.55
CA PRO A 190 -22.49 7.81 -20.38
C PRO A 190 -23.71 7.86 -21.31
N PRO A 191 -24.84 8.46 -20.86
CA PRO A 191 -26.03 8.56 -21.67
C PRO A 191 -25.68 9.25 -23.00
N ASP A 192 -26.05 8.61 -24.11
CA ASP A 192 -25.91 9.15 -25.45
C ASP A 192 -26.66 10.48 -25.52
N LEU A 193 -25.91 11.59 -25.54
CA LEU A 193 -26.46 12.94 -25.67
C LEU A 193 -26.91 13.24 -27.11
N ARG A 194 -26.97 12.26 -28.01
CA ARG A 194 -27.55 12.43 -29.35
C ARG A 194 -28.98 11.89 -29.39
N ARG A 195 -29.92 12.65 -28.82
CA ARG A 195 -31.32 12.68 -29.25
C ARG A 195 -32.04 13.84 -28.56
N ARG A 196 -31.92 15.01 -29.18
CA ARG A 196 -32.94 16.07 -29.15
C ARG A 196 -32.99 16.62 -30.56
N ASP A 197 -33.90 16.07 -31.34
CA ASP A 197 -34.51 16.76 -32.49
C ASP A 197 -35.67 17.62 -31.94
#